data_AF-K1SK31-F1
#
_entry.id   AF-K1SK31-F1
#
_cell.length_a   1.000
_cell.length_b   1.000
_cell.length_c   1.000
_cell.angle_alpha   90.00
_cell.angle_beta   90.00
_cell.angle_gamma   90.00
#
_symmetry.space_group_name_H-M   'P 1'
#
loop_
_entity.id
_entity.type
_entity.pdbx_description
1 polymer ?
#
loop_
_entity_poly.entity_id
_entity_poly.type
_entity_poly.pdbx_seq_one_letter_code
_entity_poly.pdbx_strand_id
1 'polypeptide(L)' 'MARAKYQVLVIPYHIENGNVKYCIFKRNDMKVWQFIAGGGEDEDETIIISAKREAYEEAN' A
#
# COMPACT_ATOMS: atom_id res chain seq x y z
N MET A 1 11.82 -7.55 14.41
CA MET A 1 11.51 -6.33 13.66
C MET A 1 10.76 -5.39 14.56
N ALA A 2 11.37 -4.29 14.97
CA ALA A 2 10.61 -3.23 15.61
C ALA A 2 9.93 -2.38 14.52
N ARG A 3 8.80 -1.79 14.89
CA ARG A 3 7.99 -0.98 13.98
C ARG A 3 8.36 0.48 14.15
N ALA A 4 8.65 1.13 13.03
CA ALA A 4 8.77 2.57 13.00
C ALA A 4 7.39 3.21 13.22
N LYS A 5 7.35 4.39 13.87
CA LYS A 5 6.11 5.09 14.22
C LYS A 5 5.55 5.92 13.05
N TYR A 6 5.38 5.29 11.89
CA TYR A 6 4.69 5.89 10.74
C TYR A 6 3.89 4.84 9.97
N GLN A 7 3.03 5.32 9.08
CA GLN A 7 2.23 4.52 8.16
C GLN A 7 2.39 5.05 6.74
N VAL A 8 2.34 4.15 5.78
CA VAL A 8 2.24 4.46 4.36
C VAL A 8 0.85 4.09 3.85
N LEU A 9 0.33 4.88 2.90
CA LEU A 9 -0.87 4.57 2.14
C LEU A 9 -0.49 4.66 0.66
N VAL A 10 -0.58 3.55 -0.06
CA VAL A 10 -0.24 3.46 -1.48
C VAL A 10 -1.54 3.35 -2.27
N ILE A 11 -1.72 4.25 -3.24
CA ILE A 11 -2.90 4.31 -4.09
C ILE A 11 -2.47 3.91 -5.52
N PRO A 12 -2.63 2.62 -5.91
CA PRO A 12 -2.31 2.21 -7.26
C PRO A 12 -3.31 2.84 -8.24
N TYR A 13 -2.81 3.30 -9.37
CA TYR A 13 -3.62 3.83 -10.45
C TYR A 13 -3.14 3.33 -11.80
N HIS A 14 -4.07 3.31 -12.76
CA HIS A 14 -3.80 3.02 -14.16
C HIS A 14 -4.55 4.04 -15.02
N ILE A 15 -3.87 4.62 -16.00
CA ILE A 15 -4.48 5.55 -16.95
C ILE A 15 -4.80 4.79 -18.22
N GLU A 16 -6.08 4.73 -18.58
CA GLU A 16 -6.56 4.08 -19.80
C GLU A 16 -7.53 5.02 -20.52
N ASN A 17 -7.27 5.28 -21.80
CA ASN A 17 -8.11 6.16 -22.64
C ASN A 17 -8.40 7.53 -22.00
N GLY A 18 -7.39 8.13 -21.35
CA GLY A 18 -7.51 9.43 -20.67
C GLY A 18 -8.26 9.40 -19.34
N ASN A 19 -8.71 8.23 -18.88
CA ASN A 19 -9.40 8.05 -17.60
C ASN A 19 -8.47 7.41 -16.57
N VAL A 20 -8.46 7.95 -15.36
CA VAL A 20 -7.72 7.36 -14.24
C VAL A 20 -8.60 6.30 -13.57
N LYS A 21 -8.08 5.08 -13.46
CA LYS A 21 -8.67 3.99 -12.68
C LYS A 21 -7.83 3.79 -11.43
N TYR A 22 -8.47 3.62 -10.28
CA TYR A 22 -7.81 3.33 -9.01
C TYR A 22 -8.06 1.87 -8.61
N CYS A 23 -7.01 1.20 -8.12
CA CYS A 23 -7.13 -0.16 -7.61
C CYS A 23 -7.47 -0.10 -6.11
N ILE A 24 -8.62 -0.66 -5.73
CA ILE A 24 -9.07 -0.77 -4.35
C ILE A 24 -9.25 -2.24 -3.99
N PHE A 25 -8.84 -2.64 -2.78
CA PHE A 25 -8.81 -4.01 -2.33
C PHE A 25 -9.89 -4.26 -1.29
N LYS A 26 -10.61 -5.37 -1.44
CA LYS A 26 -11.61 -5.79 -0.44
C LYS A 26 -10.95 -6.71 0.55
N ARG A 27 -10.93 -6.32 1.82
CA ARG A 27 -10.45 -7.18 2.89
C ARG A 27 -11.31 -8.44 2.98
N ASN A 28 -10.65 -9.59 3.09
CA ASN A 28 -11.32 -10.88 3.22
C ASN A 28 -12.02 -11.05 4.59
N ASP A 29 -11.50 -10.39 5.64
CA ASP A 29 -11.91 -10.56 7.03
C ASP A 29 -13.04 -9.60 7.47
N MET A 30 -13.12 -8.39 6.90
CA MET A 30 -13.94 -7.31 7.46
C MET A 30 -14.96 -6.68 6.51
N LYS A 31 -15.15 -7.19 5.27
CA LYS A 31 -16.04 -6.59 4.25
C LYS A 31 -15.80 -5.08 4.01
N VAL A 32 -14.61 -4.59 4.32
CA VAL A 32 -14.17 -3.20 4.11
C VAL A 32 -13.31 -3.14 2.85
N TRP A 33 -13.43 -2.05 2.11
CA TRP A 33 -12.56 -1.72 1.00
C TRP A 33 -11.48 -0.74 1.45
N GLN A 34 -10.23 -0.98 1.05
CA GLN A 34 -9.09 -0.15 1.39
C GLN A 34 -8.10 -0.07 0.23
N PHE A 35 -7.23 0.94 0.29
CA PHE A 35 -5.97 0.92 -0.46
C PHE A 35 -4.92 0.11 0.30
N ILE A 36 -3.73 -0.04 -0.31
CA ILE A 36 -2.60 -0.74 0.30
C ILE A 36 -2.06 0.16 1.43
N ALA A 37 -1.96 -0.37 2.64
CA ALA A 37 -1.54 0.39 3.80
C ALA A 37 -0.68 -0.46 4.72
N GLY A 38 0.40 0.12 5.25
CA GLY A 38 1.32 -0.62 6.08
C GLY A 38 2.20 0.26 6.96
N GLY A 39 2.83 -0.37 7.94
CA GLY A 39 3.74 0.29 8.86
C GLY A 39 5.16 0.30 8.34
N GLY A 40 5.90 1.35 8.68
CA GLY A 40 7.34 1.31 8.53
C GLY A 40 7.97 0.25 9.42
N GLU A 41 8.95 -0.47 8.88
CA GLU A 41 9.81 -1.38 9.62
C GLU A 41 11.16 -0.70 9.91
N ASP A 42 11.88 -1.13 10.94
CA ASP A 42 13.21 -0.58 11.25
C ASP A 42 14.21 -0.80 10.11
N GLU A 43 14.01 -1.86 9.31
CA GLU A 43 14.76 -2.19 8.12
C GLU A 43 14.44 -1.28 6.92
N ASP A 44 13.33 -0.53 6.96
CA ASP A 44 12.97 0.42 5.91
C ASP A 44 13.77 1.72 6.09
N GLU A 45 14.82 1.91 5.28
CA GLU A 45 15.68 3.10 5.37
C GLU A 45 14.93 4.42 5.09
N THR A 46 13.82 4.36 4.34
CA THR A 46 13.01 5.53 3.95
C THR A 46 11.53 5.17 3.79
N ILE A 47 10.65 6.17 3.90
CA ILE A 47 9.20 6.02 3.71
C ILE A 47 8.84 5.40 2.35
N ILE A 48 9.61 5.72 1.30
CA ILE A 48 9.37 5.18 -0.05
C ILE A 48 9.75 3.69 -0.15
N ILE A 49 10.68 3.20 0.67
CA ILE A 49 11.01 1.77 0.74
C ILE A 49 9.85 1.00 1.37
N SER A 50 9.29 1.45 2.49
CA SER A 50 8.07 0.85 3.06
C SER A 50 6.93 0.83 2.06
N ALA A 51 6.69 1.94 1.34
CA ALA A 51 5.63 2.02 0.34
C ALA A 51 5.82 0.99 -0.79
N LYS A 52 7.06 0.77 -1.27
CA LYS A 52 7.35 -0.24 -2.29
C LYS A 52 7.18 -1.67 -1.77
N ARG A 53 7.64 -1.95 -0.54
CA ARG A 53 7.51 -3.26 0.11
C ARG A 53 6.04 -3.65 0.26
N GLU A 54 5.24 -2.80 0.89
CA GLU A 54 3.80 -3.04 1.10
C GLU A 54 3.05 -3.22 -0.23
N ALA A 55 3.41 -2.43 -1.26
CA ALA A 55 2.83 -2.58 -2.60
C ALA A 55 3.15 -3.94 -3.24
N TYR A 56 4.37 -4.45 -3.04
CA TYR A 56 4.78 -5.76 -3.55
C TYR A 56 4.11 -6.90 -2.77
N GLU A 57 3.99 -6.77 -1.44
CA GLU A 57 3.39 -7.81 -0.59
C GLU A 57 1.89 -7.97 -0.83
N GLU A 58 1.14 -6.88 -1.01
CA GLU A 58 -0.32 -6.93 -1.16
C GLU A 58 -0.82 -7.04 -2.61
N ALA A 59 -0.01 -6.70 -3.62
CA ALA A 59 -0.44 -6.58 -5.02
C ALA A 59 0.52 -7.20 -6.06
N ASN A 60 1.22 -8.28 -5.68
CA ASN A 60 2.08 -9.08 -6.56
C ASN A 60 1.35 -9.82 -7.69
#